data_AF-A0A356WY84-F1
#
_entry.id   AF-A0A356WY84-F1
#
_cell.length_a   1.000
_cell.length_b   1.000
_cell.length_c   1.000
_cell.angle_alpha   90.00
_cell.angle_beta   90.00
_cell.angle_gamma   90.00
#
_symmetry.space_group_name_H-M   'P 1'
#
loop_
_entity.id
_entity.type
_entity.pdbx_description
1 polymer ?
#
loop_
_entity_poly.entity_id
_entity_poly.type
_entity_poly.pdbx_seq_one_letter_code
_entity_poly.pdbx_strand_id
1 'polypeptide(L)'
;MSNFDFLHPDWPEFIDDAKAVEKLVHFDPRGACGRARHLIEQVVLWMYEHDEDLELPYDTGLYNITNEMGFKKIIGYAVYEKIKVIRKVGNIALHENKRVTEEDALRVCREVFHVMYWLYSTYTTDEEPKPELSFDPDKVPKVESASKESLERLQELESQMEERADRLRELQQSLEEKDKALEQRNREIKQI
;
A
#
# COMPACT_ATOMS: atom_id res chain seq x y z
N MET A 1 7.61 -16.74 -2.09
CA MET A 1 8.39 -16.14 -0.99
C MET A 1 8.71 -14.72 -1.40
N SER A 2 8.37 -13.76 -0.55
CA SER A 2 8.62 -12.33 -0.74
C SER A 2 10.03 -11.95 -0.29
N ASN A 3 10.57 -10.83 -0.77
CA ASN A 3 11.78 -10.23 -0.18
C ASN A 3 11.57 -9.81 1.29
N PHE A 4 10.33 -9.62 1.74
CA PHE A 4 10.02 -9.06 3.05
C PHE A 4 9.57 -10.10 4.08
N ASP A 5 9.69 -11.39 3.79
CA ASP A 5 9.24 -12.46 4.70
C ASP A 5 10.03 -12.48 6.04
N PHE A 6 11.24 -11.91 6.08
CA PHE A 6 12.07 -11.79 7.28
C PHE A 6 11.49 -10.86 8.36
N LEU A 7 10.51 -10.02 8.00
CA LEU A 7 9.85 -9.13 8.96
C LEU A 7 8.92 -9.88 9.92
N HIS A 8 8.54 -11.12 9.60
CA HIS A 8 7.73 -11.94 10.50
C HIS A 8 8.63 -12.72 11.47
N PRO A 9 8.30 -12.79 12.78
CA PRO A 9 7.11 -12.26 13.44
C PRO A 9 7.26 -10.86 14.05
N ASP A 10 8.46 -10.25 13.99
CA ASP A 10 8.80 -9.07 14.80
C ASP A 10 8.12 -7.76 14.36
N TRP A 11 7.76 -7.66 13.08
CA TRP A 11 7.27 -6.42 12.45
C TRP A 11 5.94 -6.62 11.68
N PRO A 12 4.89 -7.13 12.33
CA PRO A 12 3.61 -7.43 11.67
C PRO A 12 2.91 -6.17 11.13
N GLU A 13 3.13 -5.00 11.72
CA GLU A 13 2.57 -3.73 11.26
C GLU A 13 3.17 -3.24 9.93
N PHE A 14 4.39 -3.70 9.57
CA PHE A 14 5.11 -3.24 8.38
C PHE A 14 5.12 -4.24 7.24
N ILE A 15 4.92 -5.53 7.53
CA ILE A 15 5.08 -6.59 6.52
C ILE A 15 4.09 -6.47 5.36
N ASP A 16 2.83 -6.12 5.64
CA ASP A 16 1.80 -6.02 4.62
C ASP A 16 2.09 -4.85 3.66
N ASP A 17 2.54 -3.72 4.20
CA ASP A 17 2.93 -2.56 3.42
C ASP A 17 4.18 -2.82 2.60
N ALA A 18 5.17 -3.49 3.16
CA ALA A 18 6.39 -3.87 2.46
C ALA A 18 6.09 -4.82 1.30
N LYS A 19 5.25 -5.83 1.53
CA LYS A 19 4.75 -6.75 0.49
C LYS A 19 3.89 -6.04 -0.55
N ALA A 20 3.11 -5.03 -0.15
CA ALA A 20 2.34 -4.23 -1.09
C ALA A 20 3.25 -3.42 -2.02
N VAL A 21 4.30 -2.79 -1.50
CA VAL A 21 5.31 -2.11 -2.32
C VAL A 21 5.88 -3.05 -3.38
N GLU A 22 6.29 -4.26 -2.97
CA GLU A 22 6.82 -5.29 -3.89
C GLU A 22 5.83 -5.66 -5.00
N LYS A 23 4.56 -5.93 -4.63
CA LYS A 23 3.51 -6.32 -5.59
C LYS A 23 3.16 -5.23 -6.60
N LEU A 24 3.29 -3.96 -6.21
CA LEU A 24 2.87 -2.83 -7.04
C LEU A 24 3.94 -2.41 -8.05
N VAL A 25 5.20 -2.83 -7.92
CA VAL A 25 6.33 -2.32 -8.74
C VAL A 25 6.03 -2.27 -10.23
N HIS A 26 5.49 -3.35 -10.81
CA HIS A 26 5.20 -3.45 -12.23
C HIS A 26 3.77 -3.06 -12.60
N PHE A 27 2.81 -3.21 -11.68
CA PHE A 27 1.39 -2.95 -11.92
C PHE A 27 1.03 -1.46 -11.78
N ASP A 28 1.51 -0.84 -10.71
CA ASP A 28 1.34 0.59 -10.42
C ASP A 28 2.62 1.15 -9.79
N PRO A 29 3.63 1.52 -10.62
CA PRO A 29 4.90 2.06 -10.15
C PRO A 29 4.72 3.31 -9.27
N ARG A 30 3.71 4.12 -9.56
CA ARG A 30 3.41 5.36 -8.82
C ARG A 30 2.85 5.02 -7.44
N GLY A 31 1.88 4.11 -7.37
CA GLY A 31 1.32 3.58 -6.13
C GLY A 31 2.38 2.90 -5.26
N ALA A 32 3.28 2.10 -5.86
CA ALA A 32 4.40 1.47 -5.16
C ALA A 32 5.27 2.51 -4.44
N CYS A 33 5.65 3.59 -5.13
CA CYS A 33 6.47 4.65 -4.56
C CYS A 33 5.73 5.46 -3.48
N GLY A 34 4.42 5.70 -3.64
CA GLY A 34 3.59 6.34 -2.63
C GLY A 34 3.49 5.49 -1.36
N ARG A 35 3.23 4.19 -1.52
CA ARG A 35 3.16 3.22 -0.40
C ARG A 35 4.51 3.09 0.30
N ALA A 36 5.61 3.07 -0.44
CA ALA A 36 6.96 3.04 0.11
C ALA A 36 7.26 4.26 0.99
N ARG A 37 6.87 5.47 0.56
CA ARG A 37 7.03 6.68 1.37
C ARG A 37 6.21 6.59 2.67
N HIS A 38 4.97 6.13 2.58
CA HIS A 38 4.11 5.96 3.76
C HIS A 38 4.71 4.95 4.75
N LEU A 39 5.14 3.78 4.27
CA LEU A 39 5.80 2.76 5.09
C LEU A 39 7.02 3.34 5.83
N ILE A 40 7.93 4.02 5.12
CA ILE A 40 9.10 4.63 5.76
C ILE A 40 8.70 5.69 6.79
N GLU A 41 7.64 6.46 6.55
CA GLU A 41 7.13 7.40 7.54
C GLU A 41 6.64 6.69 8.81
N GLN A 42 5.90 5.59 8.67
CA GLN A 42 5.47 4.80 9.83
C GLN A 42 6.66 4.18 10.58
N VAL A 43 7.65 3.65 9.87
CA VAL A 43 8.87 3.10 10.48
C VAL A 43 9.64 4.18 11.25
N VAL A 44 9.82 5.36 10.65
CA VAL A 44 10.55 6.46 11.32
C VAL A 44 9.79 6.91 12.56
N LEU A 45 8.47 7.09 12.48
CA LEU A 45 7.65 7.46 13.64
C LEU A 45 7.72 6.39 14.74
N TRP A 46 7.64 5.12 14.38
CA TRP A 46 7.82 4.02 15.32
C TRP A 46 9.18 4.10 16.03
N MET A 47 10.27 4.40 15.31
CA MET A 47 11.58 4.57 15.94
C MET A 47 11.58 5.72 16.95
N TYR A 48 10.96 6.85 16.62
CA TYR A 48 10.82 7.97 17.57
C TYR A 48 10.00 7.62 18.81
N GLU A 49 9.10 6.64 18.72
CA GLU A 49 8.29 6.18 19.85
C GLU A 49 9.02 5.15 20.73
N HIS A 50 9.95 4.37 20.16
CA HIS A 50 10.54 3.19 20.82
C HIS A 50 12.05 3.30 21.09
N ASP A 51 12.74 4.27 20.50
CA ASP A 51 14.16 4.52 20.72
C ASP A 51 14.35 5.67 21.71
N GLU A 52 14.92 5.37 22.89
CA GLU A 52 15.14 6.34 23.96
C GLU A 52 16.11 7.47 23.58
N ASP A 53 16.96 7.27 22.56
CA ASP A 53 17.88 8.28 22.05
C ASP A 53 17.22 9.27 21.06
N LEU A 54 15.92 9.09 20.78
CA LEU A 54 15.13 9.93 19.89
C LEU A 54 14.07 10.74 20.63
N GLU A 55 14.00 12.03 20.32
CA GLU A 55 12.94 12.92 20.80
C GLU A 55 12.20 13.53 19.59
N LEU A 56 10.88 13.33 19.56
CA LEU A 56 10.06 13.76 18.42
C LEU A 56 10.03 15.29 18.33
N PRO A 57 10.37 15.90 17.19
CA PRO A 57 10.29 17.35 17.02
C PRO A 57 8.83 17.80 16.91
N TYR A 58 8.59 19.11 17.12
CA TYR A 58 7.25 19.70 17.00
C TYR A 58 6.62 19.50 15.60
N ASP A 59 7.42 19.63 14.54
CA ASP A 59 6.97 19.36 13.17
C ASP A 59 7.33 17.93 12.77
N THR A 60 6.31 17.08 12.68
CA THR A 60 6.42 15.64 12.44
C THR A 60 6.42 15.27 10.95
N GLY A 61 6.49 16.25 10.05
CA GLY A 61 6.59 15.96 8.61
C GLY A 61 7.80 15.09 8.30
N LEU A 62 7.64 14.04 7.47
CA LEU A 62 8.70 13.08 7.14
C LEU A 62 10.07 13.72 6.83
N TYR A 63 10.07 14.88 6.16
CA TYR A 63 11.31 15.60 5.88
C TYR A 63 12.06 15.99 7.15
N ASN A 64 11.36 16.55 8.13
CA ASN A 64 11.93 17.11 9.36
C ASN A 64 12.44 15.99 10.26
N ILE A 65 11.60 15.01 10.57
CA ILE A 65 11.95 13.87 11.43
C ILE A 65 13.14 13.07 10.87
N THR A 66 13.28 12.95 9.55
CA THR A 66 14.46 12.27 8.96
C THR A 66 15.68 13.17 8.83
N ASN A 67 15.53 14.50 8.98
CA ASN A 67 16.63 15.45 8.88
C ASN A 67 17.28 15.78 10.23
N GLU A 68 16.65 15.40 11.34
CA GLU A 68 17.17 15.56 12.70
C GLU A 68 18.54 14.90 12.88
N MET A 69 19.40 15.56 13.65
CA MET A 69 20.78 15.11 13.85
C MET A 69 20.84 13.80 14.63
N GLY A 70 20.00 13.64 15.67
CA GLY A 70 19.92 12.41 16.47
C GLY A 70 19.55 11.21 15.60
N PHE A 71 18.48 11.36 14.82
CA PHE A 71 18.02 10.35 13.88
C PHE A 71 19.11 9.93 12.88
N LYS A 72 19.78 10.89 12.23
CA LYS A 72 20.88 10.59 11.29
C LYS A 72 22.06 9.86 11.93
N LYS A 73 22.34 10.11 13.22
CA LYS A 73 23.41 9.42 13.94
C LYS A 73 23.06 7.96 14.17
N ILE A 74 21.81 7.65 14.54
CA ILE A 74 21.34 6.29 14.78
C ILE A 74 21.36 5.46 13.49
N ILE A 75 20.75 5.97 12.42
CA ILE A 75 20.62 5.19 11.17
C ILE A 75 21.90 5.15 10.34
N GLY A 76 22.80 6.12 10.56
CA GLY A 76 24.00 6.30 9.76
C GLY A 76 23.75 6.77 8.31
N TYR A 77 24.84 7.14 7.64
CA TYR A 77 24.77 7.77 6.31
C TYR A 77 24.16 6.87 5.24
N ALA A 78 24.48 5.58 5.26
CA ALA A 78 24.04 4.64 4.23
C ALA A 78 22.52 4.49 4.21
N VAL A 79 21.89 4.27 5.37
CA VAL A 79 20.42 4.15 5.48
C VAL A 79 19.76 5.49 5.20
N TYR A 80 20.35 6.59 5.65
CA TYR A 80 19.83 7.94 5.40
C TYR A 80 19.70 8.25 3.90
N GLU A 81 20.71 7.95 3.09
CA GLU A 81 20.63 8.21 1.64
C GLU A 81 19.54 7.34 0.96
N LYS A 82 19.25 6.15 1.49
CA LYS A 82 18.16 5.29 1.00
C LYS A 82 16.80 5.89 1.30
N ILE A 83 16.58 6.31 2.55
CA ILE A 83 15.36 7.03 2.97
C ILE A 83 15.15 8.28 2.13
N LYS A 84 16.21 9.03 1.84
CA LYS A 84 16.16 10.22 1.00
C LYS A 84 15.74 9.92 -0.44
N VAL A 85 16.19 8.80 -1.03
CA VAL A 85 15.73 8.34 -2.34
C VAL A 85 14.24 8.01 -2.29
N ILE A 86 13.79 7.22 -1.31
CA ILE A 86 12.38 6.84 -1.14
C ILE A 86 11.50 8.08 -0.99
N ARG A 87 11.90 9.03 -0.12
CA ARG A 87 11.18 10.29 0.10
C ARG A 87 11.11 11.13 -1.18
N LYS A 88 12.19 11.24 -1.93
CA LYS A 88 12.23 12.02 -3.18
C LYS A 88 11.29 11.45 -4.23
N VAL A 89 11.37 10.14 -4.51
CA VAL A 89 10.52 9.50 -5.53
C VAL A 89 9.07 9.40 -5.06
N GLY A 90 8.84 9.13 -3.78
CA GLY A 90 7.50 9.12 -3.18
C GLY A 90 6.81 10.49 -3.25
N ASN A 91 7.53 11.58 -3.00
CA ASN A 91 6.96 12.93 -3.16
C ASN A 91 6.58 13.22 -4.62
N ILE A 92 7.41 12.80 -5.58
CA ILE A 92 7.06 12.89 -7.01
C ILE A 92 5.77 12.09 -7.30
N ALA A 93 5.67 10.88 -6.75
CA ALA A 93 4.51 10.01 -6.93
C ALA A 93 3.22 10.57 -6.32
N LEU A 94 3.29 11.32 -5.22
CA LEU A 94 2.10 11.84 -4.54
C LEU A 94 1.72 13.27 -4.95
N HIS A 95 2.67 14.11 -5.33
CA HIS A 95 2.44 15.55 -5.44
C HIS A 95 2.79 16.16 -6.79
N GLU A 96 3.58 15.48 -7.63
CA GLU A 96 4.03 16.03 -8.91
C GLU A 96 3.40 15.29 -10.10
N ASN A 97 3.06 15.99 -11.18
CA ASN A 97 2.55 15.37 -12.41
C ASN A 97 3.65 14.75 -13.30
N LYS A 98 4.79 14.36 -12.71
CA LYS A 98 5.88 13.70 -13.42
C LYS A 98 5.63 12.20 -13.50
N ARG A 99 6.12 11.58 -14.57
CA ARG A 99 6.07 10.12 -14.75
C ARG A 99 7.01 9.43 -13.74
N VAL A 100 6.51 8.38 -13.10
CA VAL A 100 7.29 7.42 -12.30
C VAL A 100 7.39 6.13 -13.12
N THR A 101 8.60 5.63 -13.34
CA THR A 101 8.83 4.43 -14.15
C THR A 101 8.87 3.17 -13.30
N GLU A 102 8.73 1.99 -13.92
CA GLU A 102 8.94 0.70 -13.24
C GLU A 102 10.35 0.58 -12.67
N GLU A 103 11.36 1.12 -13.35
CA GLU A 103 12.74 1.14 -12.87
C GLU A 103 12.88 1.99 -11.59
N ASP A 104 12.22 3.15 -11.54
CA ASP A 104 12.15 3.98 -10.35
C ASP A 104 11.49 3.21 -9.18
N ALA A 105 10.36 2.54 -9.45
CA ALA A 105 9.64 1.78 -8.44
C ALA A 105 10.44 0.56 -7.95
N LEU A 106 11.12 -0.16 -8.84
CA LEU A 106 11.98 -1.29 -8.49
C LEU A 106 13.17 -0.81 -7.64
N ARG A 107 13.77 0.32 -8.00
CA ARG A 107 14.82 0.96 -7.20
C ARG A 107 14.29 1.33 -5.81
N VAL A 108 13.12 1.96 -5.72
CA VAL A 108 12.50 2.33 -4.43
C VAL A 108 12.21 1.09 -3.59
N CYS A 109 11.64 0.03 -4.17
CA CYS A 109 11.38 -1.24 -3.50
C CYS A 109 12.66 -1.86 -2.92
N ARG A 110 13.76 -1.84 -3.69
CA ARG A 110 15.08 -2.27 -3.21
C ARG A 110 15.57 -1.44 -2.04
N GLU A 111 15.40 -0.12 -2.07
CA GLU A 111 15.81 0.72 -0.95
C GLU A 111 14.94 0.52 0.29
N VAL A 112 13.63 0.29 0.12
CA VAL A 112 12.74 -0.12 1.22
C VAL A 112 13.27 -1.41 1.85
N PHE A 113 13.59 -2.45 1.06
CA PHE A 113 14.18 -3.68 1.57
C PHE A 113 15.39 -3.43 2.45
N HIS A 114 16.34 -2.61 2.00
CA HIS A 114 17.54 -2.32 2.78
C HIS A 114 17.24 -1.55 4.08
N VAL A 115 16.29 -0.62 4.07
CA VAL A 115 15.88 0.10 5.30
C VAL A 115 15.20 -0.86 6.27
N MET A 116 14.29 -1.71 5.79
CA MET A 116 13.60 -2.72 6.60
C MET A 116 14.58 -3.77 7.15
N TYR A 117 15.56 -4.19 6.36
CA TYR A 117 16.60 -5.10 6.80
C TYR A 117 17.51 -4.47 7.86
N TRP A 118 17.82 -3.17 7.73
CA TRP A 118 18.54 -2.44 8.78
C TRP A 118 17.72 -2.36 10.07
N LEU A 119 16.41 -2.06 9.98
CA LEU A 119 15.50 -2.02 11.14
C LEU A 119 15.49 -3.38 11.84
N TYR A 120 15.24 -4.46 11.10
CA TYR A 120 15.30 -5.84 11.59
C TYR A 120 16.66 -6.15 12.23
N SER A 121 17.75 -5.76 11.57
CA SER A 121 19.12 -5.99 12.05
C SER A 121 19.46 -5.23 13.33
N THR A 122 18.82 -4.09 13.56
CA THR A 122 19.13 -3.19 14.68
C THR A 122 18.22 -3.43 15.88
N TYR A 123 16.92 -3.66 15.67
CA TYR A 123 15.91 -3.66 16.73
C TYR A 123 15.31 -5.04 17.06
N THR A 124 15.55 -6.08 16.25
CA THR A 124 15.17 -7.45 16.67
C THR A 124 16.09 -7.90 17.81
N THR A 125 15.50 -8.35 18.93
CA THR A 125 16.16 -8.70 20.19
C THR A 125 16.73 -10.13 20.24
N ASP A 126 16.46 -10.97 19.24
CA ASP A 126 16.99 -12.34 19.22
C ASP A 126 18.53 -12.35 19.20
N GLU A 127 19.11 -13.21 20.05
CA GLU A 127 20.56 -13.41 20.15
C GLU A 127 21.13 -14.23 18.98
N GLU A 128 20.27 -14.77 18.11
CA GLU A 128 20.70 -15.54 16.95
C GLU A 128 21.37 -14.64 15.89
N PRO A 129 22.42 -15.15 15.22
CA PRO A 129 23.06 -14.41 14.14
C PRO A 129 22.06 -14.19 13.01
N LYS A 130 21.79 -12.91 12.72
CA LYS A 130 20.84 -12.52 11.68
C LYS A 130 21.37 -12.93 10.30
N PRO A 131 20.55 -13.58 9.47
CA PRO A 131 20.98 -14.05 8.16
C PRO A 131 21.33 -12.88 7.25
N GLU A 132 22.41 -12.98 6.49
CA GLU A 132 22.71 -12.00 5.44
C GLU A 132 21.69 -12.15 4.29
N LEU A 133 20.73 -11.23 4.26
CA LEU A 133 19.70 -11.19 3.22
C LEU A 133 20.04 -10.16 2.15
N SER A 134 19.76 -10.51 0.90
CA SER A 134 19.89 -9.60 -0.24
C SER A 134 18.57 -9.47 -0.99
N PHE A 135 18.35 -8.29 -1.56
CA PHE A 135 17.17 -8.04 -2.38
C PHE A 135 17.26 -8.80 -3.69
N ASP A 136 16.25 -9.62 -3.95
CA ASP A 136 16.11 -10.41 -5.16
C ASP A 136 15.03 -9.79 -6.07
N PRO A 137 15.42 -9.17 -7.21
CA PRO A 137 14.46 -8.58 -8.14
C PRO A 137 13.55 -9.62 -8.81
N ASP A 138 13.95 -10.89 -8.88
CA ASP A 138 13.13 -11.94 -9.50
C ASP A 138 11.96 -12.38 -8.62
N LYS A 139 11.97 -12.03 -7.33
CA LYS A 139 10.82 -12.23 -6.42
C LYS A 139 9.75 -11.15 -6.59
N VAL A 140 10.05 -10.04 -7.26
CA VAL A 140 9.07 -9.00 -7.55
C VAL A 140 8.05 -9.57 -8.55
N PRO A 141 6.75 -9.58 -8.23
CA PRO A 141 5.74 -10.17 -9.11
C PRO A 141 5.72 -9.42 -10.43
N LYS A 142 6.03 -10.13 -11.51
CA LYS A 142 5.79 -9.60 -12.85
C LYS A 142 4.29 -9.53 -13.07
N VAL A 143 3.82 -8.50 -13.76
CA VAL A 143 2.43 -8.48 -14.23
C VAL A 143 2.28 -9.67 -15.16
N GLU A 144 1.64 -10.74 -14.68
CA GLU A 144 1.22 -11.80 -15.57
C GLU A 144 0.31 -11.15 -16.61
N SER A 145 0.66 -11.29 -17.89
CA SER A 145 -0.32 -11.07 -18.95
C SER A 145 -1.56 -11.85 -18.55
N ALA A 146 -2.69 -11.17 -18.33
CA ALA A 146 -3.90 -11.75 -17.75
C ALA A 146 -4.07 -13.19 -18.23
N SER A 147 -3.95 -14.15 -17.29
CA SER A 147 -4.10 -15.56 -17.63
C SER A 147 -5.48 -15.75 -18.28
N LYS A 148 -5.63 -16.77 -19.13
CA LYS A 148 -6.96 -17.08 -19.70
C LYS A 148 -8.02 -17.22 -18.60
N GLU A 149 -7.65 -17.80 -17.47
CA GLU A 149 -8.48 -17.94 -16.29
C GLU A 149 -8.87 -16.58 -15.68
N SER A 150 -7.95 -15.61 -15.62
CA SER A 150 -8.26 -14.23 -15.19
C SER A 150 -9.19 -13.49 -16.16
N LEU A 151 -9.05 -13.72 -17.47
CA LEU A 151 -9.95 -13.16 -18.49
C LEU A 151 -11.34 -13.78 -18.44
N GLU A 152 -11.43 -15.10 -18.32
CA GLU A 152 -12.69 -15.83 -18.17
C GLU A 152 -13.40 -15.39 -16.87
N ARG A 153 -12.64 -15.22 -15.78
CA ARG A 153 -13.20 -14.73 -14.52
C ARG A 153 -13.69 -13.30 -14.60
N LEU A 154 -12.99 -12.43 -15.33
CA LEU A 154 -13.44 -11.06 -15.61
C LEU A 154 -14.74 -11.06 -16.42
N GLN A 155 -14.84 -11.86 -17.48
CA GLN A 155 -16.06 -12.00 -18.29
C GLN A 155 -17.23 -12.54 -17.47
N GLU A 156 -16.97 -13.50 -16.57
CA GLU A 156 -18.01 -14.02 -15.68
C GLU A 156 -18.49 -12.95 -14.70
N LEU A 157 -17.57 -12.17 -14.12
CA LEU A 157 -17.91 -11.05 -13.25
C LEU A 157 -18.72 -9.97 -13.99
N GLU A 158 -18.35 -9.63 -15.23
CA GLU A 158 -19.10 -8.70 -16.08
C GLU A 158 -20.52 -9.21 -16.34
N SER A 159 -20.66 -10.48 -16.71
CA SER A 159 -21.98 -11.09 -16.93
C SER A 159 -22.85 -11.09 -15.66
N GLN A 160 -22.25 -11.39 -14.50
CA GLN A 160 -22.97 -11.31 -13.22
C GLN A 160 -23.38 -9.87 -12.87
N MET A 161 -22.56 -8.87 -13.20
CA MET A 161 -22.91 -7.48 -13.00
C MET A 161 -24.08 -7.06 -13.90
N GLU A 162 -24.08 -7.49 -15.15
CA GLU A 162 -25.16 -7.21 -16.10
C GLU A 162 -26.48 -7.87 -15.66
N GLU A 163 -26.45 -9.15 -15.28
CA GLU A 163 -27.64 -9.86 -14.77
C GLU A 163 -28.18 -9.22 -13.47
N ARG A 164 -27.29 -8.74 -12.59
CA ARG A 164 -27.71 -7.99 -11.39
C ARG A 164 -28.30 -6.64 -11.73
N ALA A 165 -27.76 -5.94 -12.72
CA ALA A 165 -28.28 -4.65 -13.18
C ALA A 165 -29.69 -4.81 -13.80
N ASP A 166 -29.91 -5.88 -14.56
CA ASP A 166 -31.21 -6.23 -15.12
C ASP A 166 -32.24 -6.54 -14.03
N ARG A 167 -31.89 -7.41 -13.07
CA ARG A 167 -32.77 -7.69 -11.92
C ARG A 167 -33.10 -6.44 -11.10
N LEU A 168 -32.14 -5.54 -10.92
CA LEU A 168 -32.37 -4.26 -10.25
C LEU A 168 -33.38 -3.40 -11.01
N ARG A 169 -33.27 -3.33 -12.35
CA ARG A 169 -34.22 -2.59 -13.21
C ARG A 169 -35.63 -3.17 -13.13
N GLU A 170 -35.78 -4.49 -13.19
CA GLU A 170 -37.08 -5.16 -13.06
C GLU A 170 -37.72 -4.92 -11.69
N LEU A 171 -36.92 -5.00 -10.61
CA LEU A 171 -37.40 -4.76 -9.26
C LEU A 171 -37.85 -3.31 -9.08
N GLN A 172 -37.11 -2.35 -9.64
CA GLN A 172 -37.50 -0.93 -9.65
C GLN A 172 -38.83 -0.71 -10.38
N GLN A 173 -39.02 -1.30 -11.56
CA GLN A 173 -40.29 -1.20 -12.30
C GLN A 173 -41.45 -1.79 -11.50
N SER A 174 -41.27 -2.97 -10.89
CA SER A 174 -42.31 -3.61 -10.08
C SER A 174 -42.68 -2.78 -8.84
N LEU A 175 -41.70 -2.12 -8.21
CA LEU A 175 -41.96 -1.22 -7.09
C LEU A 175 -42.77 0.00 -7.55
N GLU A 176 -42.40 0.63 -8.67
CA GLU A 176 -43.15 1.77 -9.22
C GLU A 176 -44.60 1.42 -9.58
N GLU A 177 -44.83 0.24 -10.15
CA GLU A 177 -46.18 -0.25 -10.45
C GLU A 177 -47.01 -0.47 -9.19
N LYS A 178 -46.41 -1.08 -8.15
CA LYS A 178 -47.06 -1.30 -6.86
C LYS A 178 -47.37 0.02 -6.16
N ASP A 179 -46.46 0.99 -6.19
CA ASP A 179 -46.67 2.31 -5.62
C ASP A 179 -47.83 3.05 -6.32
N LYS A 180 -47.88 3.01 -7.66
CA LYS A 180 -49.01 3.56 -8.42
C LYS A 180 -50.33 2.89 -8.06
N ALA A 181 -50.34 1.56 -7.92
CA ALA A 181 -51.54 0.81 -7.54
C ALA A 181 -52.00 1.15 -6.10
N LEU A 182 -51.05 1.29 -5.16
CA LEU A 182 -51.33 1.71 -3.79
C LEU A 182 -51.88 3.14 -3.73
N GLU A 183 -51.31 4.07 -4.49
CA GLU A 183 -51.84 5.42 -4.60
C GLU A 183 -53.26 5.45 -5.14
N GLN A 184 -53.54 4.69 -6.19
CA GLN A 184 -54.88 4.61 -6.78
C GLN A 184 -55.90 4.05 -5.77
N ARG A 185 -55.57 2.94 -5.10
CA ARG A 185 -56.40 2.36 -4.05
C ARG A 185 -56.65 3.32 -2.88
N ASN A 186 -55.62 4.07 -2.47
CA ASN A 186 -55.75 5.08 -1.41
C ASN A 186 -56.65 6.26 -1.83
N ARG A 187 -56.67 6.64 -3.11
CA ARG A 187 -57.58 7.65 -3.63
C ARG A 187 -59.04 7.15 -3.63
N GLU A 188 -59.26 5.90 -4.04
CA GLU A 188 -60.58 5.27 -4.04
C GLU A 188 -61.17 5.18 -2.61
N ILE A 189 -60.37 4.79 -1.62
CA ILE A 189 -60.81 4.73 -0.21
C ILE A 189 -61.20 6.11 0.34
N LYS A 190 -60.49 7.18 -0.05
CA LYS A 190 -60.79 8.56 0.42
C LYS A 190 -62.06 9.16 -0.20
N GLN A 191 -62.61 8.56 -1.24
CA GLN A 191 -63.83 9.03 -1.91
C GLN A 191 -65.12 8.37 -1.38
N ILE A 192 -64.98 7.40 -0.47
CA ILE A 192 -66.07 6.72 0.26
C ILE A 192 -66.24 7.39 1.62
#